data_AF-A0A9N9BCS9-F1
#
_entry.id   AF-A0A9N9BCS9-F1
#
_cell.length_a   1.000
_cell.length_b   1.000
_cell.length_c   1.000
_cell.angle_alpha   90.00
_cell.angle_beta   90.00
_cell.angle_gamma   90.00
#
_symmetry.space_group_name_H-M   'P 1'
#
loop_
_entity.id
_entity.type
_entity.pdbx_description
1 polymer ?
#
loop_
_entity_poly.entity_id
_entity_poly.type
_entity_poly.pdbx_seq_one_letter_code
_entity_poly.pdbx_strand_id
1 'polypeptide(L)'
;MSKAQEEELVAFIEWVNTFENISRTVTNYKDLADGGVLIEIAYDVDPRWFKTLRGDTREDKDNWVLKFNKLKRLYALIQRYYEEVFGYDPKNIDAPNLNTIAKESDINELVKLCSIVLTLAVQSQNNAVYIERIQSLSDTSQKGLMMAIER
;
A
#
# COMPACT_ATOMS: atom_id res chain seq x y z
N MET A 1 6.98 -2.94 -18.53
CA MET A 1 6.21 -1.95 -17.76
C MET A 1 5.24 -1.28 -18.73
N SER A 2 3.95 -1.31 -18.44
CA SER A 2 2.98 -0.53 -19.22
C SER A 2 2.97 0.91 -18.69
N LYS A 3 2.63 1.87 -19.56
CA LYS A 3 2.51 3.29 -19.18
C LYS A 3 1.48 3.50 -18.04
N ALA A 4 0.41 2.70 -18.04
CA ALA A 4 -0.64 2.75 -17.03
C ALA A 4 -0.11 2.41 -15.62
N GLN A 5 0.73 1.38 -15.48
CA GLN A 5 1.28 0.98 -14.19
C GLN A 5 2.24 2.03 -13.61
N GLU A 6 2.97 2.73 -14.48
CA GLU A 6 3.84 3.84 -14.08
C GLU A 6 3.01 5.03 -13.59
N GLU A 7 1.92 5.37 -14.28
CA GLU A 7 0.96 6.40 -13.86
C GLU A 7 0.28 6.05 -12.52
N GLU A 8 -0.13 4.78 -12.32
CA GLU A 8 -0.68 4.28 -11.04
C GLU A 8 0.32 4.44 -9.89
N LEU A 9 1.60 4.06 -10.09
CA LEU A 9 2.63 4.22 -9.05
C LEU A 9 2.93 5.68 -8.74
N VAL A 10 3.04 6.53 -9.76
CA VAL A 10 3.26 7.98 -9.55
C VAL A 10 2.11 8.57 -8.74
N ALA A 11 0.88 8.25 -9.13
CA ALA A 11 -0.31 8.72 -8.41
C ALA A 11 -0.34 8.21 -6.96
N PHE A 12 0.03 6.95 -6.73
CA PHE A 12 0.14 6.38 -5.39
C PHE A 12 1.22 7.09 -4.57
N ILE A 13 2.41 7.35 -5.13
CA ILE A 13 3.48 8.09 -4.45
C ILE A 13 3.01 9.49 -4.04
N GLU A 14 2.33 10.20 -4.93
CA GLU A 14 1.77 11.52 -4.62
C GLU A 14 0.75 11.44 -3.49
N TRP A 15 -0.16 10.45 -3.52
CA TRP A 15 -1.12 10.22 -2.45
C TRP A 15 -0.45 9.90 -1.11
N VAL A 16 0.55 9.01 -1.10
CA VAL A 16 1.32 8.68 0.11
C VAL A 16 1.97 9.92 0.71
N ASN A 17 2.55 10.78 -0.13
CA ASN A 17 3.20 12.01 0.33
C ASN A 17 2.22 13.08 0.86
N THR A 18 0.89 12.85 0.82
CA THR A 18 -0.09 13.71 1.50
C THR A 18 -0.24 13.39 3.00
N PHE A 19 0.31 12.26 3.46
CA PHE A 19 0.24 11.87 4.86
C PHE A 19 1.27 12.64 5.70
N GLU A 20 0.84 13.21 6.82
CA GLU A 20 1.72 13.98 7.71
C GLU A 20 2.62 13.08 8.57
N ASN A 21 2.23 11.81 8.79
CA ASN A 21 2.83 10.91 9.78
C ASN A 21 3.70 9.80 9.17
N ILE A 22 4.09 9.90 7.90
CA ILE A 22 5.02 8.94 7.29
C ILE A 22 6.47 9.26 7.68
N SER A 23 7.29 8.23 7.91
CA SER A 23 8.66 8.40 8.42
C SER A 23 9.65 8.97 7.40
N ARG A 24 9.30 8.92 6.12
CA ARG A 24 10.12 9.44 5.02
C ARG A 24 9.26 9.85 3.83
N THR A 25 9.73 10.84 3.08
CA THR A 25 9.17 11.18 1.77
C THR A 25 9.47 10.07 0.78
N VAL A 26 8.45 9.62 0.04
CA VAL A 26 8.59 8.63 -1.02
C VAL A 26 8.94 9.35 -2.31
N THR A 27 10.11 9.08 -2.87
CA THR A 27 10.59 9.74 -4.11
C THR A 27 10.66 8.77 -5.28
N ASN A 28 10.68 7.47 -4.98
CA ASN A 28 10.77 6.39 -5.95
C ASN A 28 9.87 5.23 -5.51
N TYR A 29 9.30 4.48 -6.46
CA TYR A 29 8.51 3.28 -6.16
C TYR A 29 9.30 2.24 -5.34
N LYS A 30 10.63 2.22 -5.46
CA LYS A 30 11.49 1.33 -4.66
C LYS A 30 11.39 1.60 -3.15
N ASP A 31 11.03 2.82 -2.76
CA ASP A 31 10.82 3.19 -1.35
C ASP A 31 9.51 2.56 -0.79
N LEU A 32 8.64 2.03 -1.65
CA LEU A 32 7.44 1.28 -1.24
C LEU A 32 7.70 -0.23 -1.17
N ALA A 33 8.66 -0.75 -1.94
CA ALA A 33 8.95 -2.18 -2.07
C ALA A 33 9.51 -2.81 -0.79
N ASP A 34 10.00 -2.02 0.17
CA ASP A 34 10.45 -2.52 1.46
C ASP A 34 9.33 -2.71 2.48
N GLY A 35 8.09 -2.29 2.16
CA GLY A 35 6.89 -2.43 2.97
C GLY A 35 6.75 -1.47 4.17
N GLY A 36 7.76 -0.65 4.48
CA GLY A 36 7.76 0.20 5.67
C GLY A 36 6.66 1.26 5.64
N VAL A 37 6.61 2.04 4.56
CA VAL A 37 5.61 3.10 4.36
C VAL A 37 4.19 2.53 4.23
N LEU A 38 4.04 1.36 3.62
CA LEU A 38 2.75 0.68 3.51
C LEU A 38 2.20 0.26 4.88
N ILE A 39 3.08 -0.14 5.81
CA ILE A 39 2.70 -0.41 7.21
C ILE A 39 2.27 0.87 7.92
N GLU A 40 2.95 1.99 7.68
CA GLU A 40 2.59 3.28 8.28
C GLU A 40 1.19 3.73 7.85
N ILE A 41 0.85 3.57 6.58
CA ILE A 41 -0.50 3.84 6.06
C ILE A 41 -1.51 2.89 6.68
N ALA A 42 -1.23 1.59 6.72
CA ALA A 42 -2.12 0.62 7.37
C ALA A 42 -2.34 0.94 8.86
N TYR A 43 -1.28 1.38 9.56
CA TYR A 43 -1.36 1.82 10.94
C TYR A 43 -2.16 3.11 11.11
N ASP A 44 -2.07 4.06 10.17
CA ASP A 44 -2.91 5.27 10.15
C ASP A 44 -4.41 4.90 10.00
N VAL A 45 -4.71 3.90 9.15
CA VAL A 45 -6.07 3.40 8.92
C VAL A 45 -6.66 2.75 10.17
N ASP A 46 -5.94 1.81 10.79
CA ASP A 46 -6.36 1.18 12.04
C ASP A 46 -5.16 0.86 12.95
N PRO A 47 -4.83 1.79 13.87
CA PRO A 47 -3.72 1.59 14.80
C PRO A 47 -3.88 0.37 15.70
N ARG A 48 -5.12 -0.06 15.98
CA ARG A 48 -5.39 -1.18 16.90
C ARG A 48 -5.17 -2.50 16.19
N TRP A 49 -5.60 -2.60 14.93
CA TRP A 49 -5.42 -3.80 14.11
C TRP A 49 -3.95 -4.02 13.75
N PHE A 50 -3.29 -2.98 13.25
CA PHE A 50 -1.92 -3.08 12.73
C PHE A 50 -0.83 -2.86 13.78
N LYS A 51 -1.18 -2.80 15.08
CA LYS A 51 -0.24 -2.56 16.18
C LYS A 51 0.99 -3.47 16.20
N THR A 52 0.85 -4.72 15.77
CA THR A 52 1.92 -5.72 15.78
C THR A 52 3.01 -5.43 14.75
N LEU A 53 2.72 -4.59 13.75
CA LEU A 53 3.65 -4.21 12.70
C LEU A 53 4.40 -2.90 12.99
N ARG A 54 4.08 -2.19 14.08
CA ARG A 54 4.66 -0.87 14.40
C ARG A 54 6.19 -0.85 14.43
N GLY A 55 6.83 -1.97 14.81
CA GLY A 55 8.29 -2.09 14.84
C GLY A 55 8.94 -2.36 13.48
N ASP A 56 8.15 -2.69 12.46
CA ASP A 56 8.63 -3.11 11.15
C ASP A 56 8.66 -1.96 10.12
N THR A 57 8.52 -0.69 10.52
CA THR A 57 8.54 0.46 9.59
C THR A 57 9.93 0.84 9.11
N ARG A 58 10.98 0.21 9.66
CA ARG A 58 12.38 0.51 9.32
C ARG A 58 12.68 0.21 7.85
N GLU A 59 13.54 1.03 7.28
CA GLU A 59 14.05 0.87 5.92
C GLU A 59 15.08 -0.26 5.86
N ASP A 60 14.77 -1.32 5.11
CA ASP A 60 15.63 -2.52 4.99
C ASP A 60 16.30 -2.56 3.61
N LYS A 61 17.12 -1.57 3.24
CA LYS A 61 17.60 -1.36 1.84
C LYS A 61 18.16 -2.61 1.17
N ASP A 62 18.97 -3.40 1.88
CA ASP A 62 19.79 -4.46 1.27
C ASP A 62 19.38 -5.89 1.65
N ASN A 63 18.46 -6.07 2.59
CA ASN A 63 18.07 -7.39 3.06
C ASN A 63 16.68 -7.79 2.54
N TRP A 64 16.65 -8.39 1.34
CA TRP A 64 15.41 -8.85 0.72
C TRP A 64 14.65 -9.87 1.59
N VAL A 65 15.32 -10.63 2.47
CA VAL A 65 14.65 -11.57 3.39
C VAL A 65 13.85 -10.82 4.45
N LEU A 66 14.39 -9.73 4.99
CA LEU A 66 13.67 -8.87 5.94
C LEU A 66 12.49 -8.16 5.25
N LYS A 67 12.71 -7.61 4.04
CA LYS A 67 11.64 -7.05 3.21
C LYS A 67 10.51 -8.06 3.01
N PHE A 68 10.86 -9.27 2.55
CA PHE A 68 9.88 -10.34 2.31
C PHE A 68 9.08 -10.71 3.56
N ASN A 69 9.75 -10.91 4.69
CA ASN A 69 9.08 -11.26 5.95
C ASN A 69 8.16 -10.15 6.45
N LYS A 70 8.52 -8.88 6.22
CA LYS A 70 7.67 -7.74 6.53
C LYS A 70 6.45 -7.68 5.62
N LEU A 71 6.65 -7.73 4.30
CA LEU A 71 5.56 -7.76 3.31
C LEU A 71 4.59 -8.91 3.58
N LYS A 72 5.11 -10.09 3.92
CA LYS A 72 4.30 -11.27 4.26
C LYS A 72 3.41 -11.03 5.48
N ARG A 73 3.95 -10.41 6.54
CA ARG A 73 3.18 -10.08 7.75
C ARG A 73 2.14 -8.99 7.49
N LEU A 74 2.49 -7.95 6.73
CA LEU A 74 1.57 -6.92 6.28
C LEU A 74 0.40 -7.52 5.51
N TYR A 75 0.70 -8.26 4.44
CA TYR A 75 -0.32 -8.83 3.56
C TYR A 75 -1.25 -9.78 4.31
N ALA A 76 -0.71 -10.64 5.19
CA ALA A 76 -1.53 -11.54 6.01
C ALA A 76 -2.51 -10.80 6.94
N LEU A 77 -2.11 -9.65 7.51
CA LEU A 77 -2.99 -8.84 8.35
C LEU A 77 -4.04 -8.08 7.54
N ILE A 78 -3.70 -7.63 6.34
CA ILE A 78 -4.66 -7.02 5.42
C ILE A 78 -5.71 -8.04 4.99
N GLN A 79 -5.31 -9.26 4.59
CA GLN A 79 -6.25 -10.31 4.21
C GLN A 79 -7.25 -10.61 5.32
N ARG A 80 -6.79 -10.71 6.58
CA ARG A 80 -7.68 -10.88 7.73
C ARG A 80 -8.57 -9.66 7.97
N TYR A 81 -8.07 -8.44 7.75
CA TYR A 81 -8.89 -7.23 7.87
C TYR A 81 -10.04 -7.26 6.84
N TYR A 82 -9.75 -7.64 5.60
CA TYR A 82 -10.78 -7.78 4.57
C TYR A 82 -11.82 -8.83 4.94
N GLU A 83 -11.40 -9.97 5.46
CA GLU A 83 -12.31 -11.03 5.88
C GLU A 83 -13.16 -10.64 7.11
N GLU A 84 -12.52 -10.15 8.18
CA GLU A 84 -13.16 -9.95 9.47
C GLU A 84 -13.87 -8.59 9.60
N VAL A 85 -13.36 -7.55 8.94
CA VAL A 85 -13.89 -6.18 9.03
C VAL A 85 -14.78 -5.84 7.83
N PHE A 86 -14.34 -6.16 6.61
CA PHE A 86 -15.12 -5.88 5.41
C PHE A 86 -16.05 -7.02 4.99
N GLY A 87 -15.85 -8.25 5.49
CA GLY A 87 -16.63 -9.41 5.09
C GLY A 87 -16.33 -9.89 3.65
N TYR A 88 -15.19 -9.51 3.08
CA TYR A 88 -14.76 -9.95 1.76
C TYR A 88 -13.91 -11.22 1.84
N ASP A 89 -14.19 -12.20 0.97
CA ASP A 89 -13.34 -13.40 0.86
C ASP A 89 -11.94 -13.00 0.33
N PRO A 90 -10.85 -13.22 1.08
CA PRO A 90 -9.50 -12.88 0.65
C PRO A 90 -9.04 -13.58 -0.63
N LYS A 91 -9.74 -14.64 -1.07
CA LYS A 91 -9.47 -15.32 -2.35
C LYS A 91 -9.84 -14.48 -3.57
N ASN A 92 -10.68 -13.46 -3.40
CA ASN A 92 -11.07 -12.54 -4.46
C ASN A 92 -10.09 -11.38 -4.62
N ILE A 93 -9.08 -11.28 -3.75
CA ILE A 93 -8.01 -10.29 -3.85
C ILE A 93 -6.94 -10.85 -4.79
N ASP A 94 -6.57 -10.11 -5.83
CA ASP A 94 -5.42 -10.45 -6.69
C ASP A 94 -4.13 -10.39 -5.87
N ALA A 95 -3.65 -11.57 -5.46
CA ALA A 95 -2.56 -11.68 -4.52
C ALA A 95 -1.22 -11.27 -5.15
N PRO A 96 -0.50 -10.29 -4.58
CA PRO A 96 0.81 -9.89 -5.09
C PRO A 96 1.87 -10.95 -4.79
N ASN A 97 2.80 -11.15 -5.71
CA ASN A 97 4.00 -11.95 -5.48
C ASN A 97 5.02 -11.17 -4.64
N LEU A 98 4.91 -11.34 -3.32
CA LEU A 98 5.77 -10.66 -2.35
C LEU A 98 7.26 -11.00 -2.52
N ASN A 99 7.61 -12.13 -3.12
CA ASN A 99 9.00 -12.55 -3.33
C ASN A 99 9.69 -11.66 -4.37
N THR A 100 9.02 -11.42 -5.50
CA THR A 100 9.53 -10.59 -6.59
C THR A 100 9.53 -9.11 -6.20
N ILE A 101 8.55 -8.64 -5.41
CA ILE A 101 8.61 -7.31 -4.79
C ILE A 101 9.87 -7.16 -3.93
N ALA A 102 10.10 -8.11 -3.01
CA ALA A 102 11.21 -8.00 -2.06
C ALA A 102 12.60 -8.08 -2.73
N LYS A 103 12.77 -8.92 -3.74
CA LYS A 103 14.06 -9.15 -4.41
C LYS A 103 14.34 -8.16 -5.53
N GLU A 104 13.34 -7.89 -6.35
CA GLU A 104 13.50 -7.22 -7.64
C GLU A 104 12.78 -5.88 -7.69
N SER A 105 11.97 -5.55 -6.67
CA SER A 105 11.05 -4.40 -6.70
C SER A 105 10.13 -4.46 -7.93
N ASP A 106 9.60 -5.66 -8.22
CA ASP A 106 8.73 -5.87 -9.39
C ASP A 106 7.54 -4.90 -9.35
N ILE A 107 7.44 -4.10 -10.39
CA ILE A 107 6.46 -3.01 -10.52
C ILE A 107 5.04 -3.54 -10.62
N ASN A 108 4.82 -4.65 -11.34
CA ASN A 108 3.47 -5.19 -11.53
C ASN A 108 2.90 -5.66 -10.19
N GLU A 109 3.72 -6.37 -9.43
CA GLU A 109 3.34 -6.92 -8.13
C GLU A 109 3.27 -5.81 -7.07
N LEU A 110 4.12 -4.80 -7.16
CA LEU A 110 4.06 -3.63 -6.28
C LEU A 110 2.79 -2.82 -6.50
N VAL A 111 2.36 -2.61 -7.75
CA VAL A 111 1.08 -1.94 -8.06
C VAL A 111 -0.08 -2.66 -7.39
N LYS A 112 -0.16 -3.99 -7.50
CA LYS A 112 -1.21 -4.78 -6.83
C LYS A 112 -1.21 -4.55 -5.31
N LEU A 113 -0.04 -4.60 -4.69
CA LEU A 113 0.06 -4.38 -3.25
C LEU A 113 -0.35 -2.95 -2.85
N CYS A 114 0.03 -1.94 -3.63
CA CYS A 114 -0.38 -0.55 -3.42
C CYS A 114 -1.90 -0.38 -3.58
N SER A 115 -2.50 -0.99 -4.62
CA SER A 115 -3.95 -1.02 -4.84
C SER A 115 -4.70 -1.61 -3.65
N ILE A 116 -4.19 -2.70 -3.06
CA ILE A 116 -4.77 -3.33 -1.87
C ILE A 116 -4.73 -2.37 -0.67
N VAL A 117 -3.60 -1.69 -0.43
CA VAL A 117 -3.47 -0.73 0.68
C VAL A 117 -4.32 0.52 0.46
N LEU A 118 -4.42 1.00 -0.78
CA LEU A 118 -5.31 2.11 -1.13
C LEU A 118 -6.77 1.74 -0.89
N THR A 119 -7.17 0.55 -1.32
CA THR A 119 -8.53 0.03 -1.15
C THR A 119 -8.87 -0.15 0.33
N LEU A 120 -7.93 -0.66 1.13
CA LEU A 120 -8.04 -0.72 2.58
C LEU A 120 -8.37 0.66 3.19
N ALA A 121 -7.64 1.70 2.78
CA ALA A 121 -7.85 3.05 3.30
C ALA A 121 -9.23 3.61 2.90
N VAL A 122 -9.63 3.51 1.63
CA VAL A 122 -10.89 4.09 1.13
C VAL A 122 -12.14 3.32 1.57
N GLN A 123 -12.01 2.05 1.97
CA GLN A 123 -13.10 1.25 2.52
C GLN A 123 -13.15 1.26 4.05
N SER A 124 -12.14 1.82 4.71
CA SER A 124 -12.10 1.90 6.17
C SER A 124 -13.23 2.76 6.76
N GLN A 125 -13.49 2.60 8.06
CA GLN A 125 -14.54 3.37 8.75
C GLN A 125 -14.32 4.89 8.67
N ASN A 126 -13.06 5.34 8.67
CA ASN A 126 -12.69 6.75 8.59
C ASN A 126 -12.28 7.16 7.17
N ASN A 127 -12.88 6.57 6.13
CA ASN A 127 -12.47 6.76 4.75
C ASN A 127 -12.51 8.22 4.23
N ALA A 128 -13.35 9.08 4.82
CA ALA A 128 -13.51 10.47 4.38
C ALA A 128 -12.17 11.22 4.27
N VAL A 129 -11.26 11.01 5.23
CA VAL A 129 -9.94 11.68 5.22
C VAL A 129 -9.05 11.17 4.07
N TYR A 130 -9.15 9.89 3.72
CA TYR A 130 -8.38 9.31 2.62
C TYR A 130 -8.94 9.72 1.26
N ILE A 131 -10.26 9.81 1.15
CA ILE A 131 -10.95 10.30 -0.05
C ILE A 131 -10.61 11.78 -0.27
N GLU A 132 -10.62 12.61 0.77
CA GLU A 132 -10.23 14.03 0.68
C GLU A 132 -8.77 14.18 0.23
N ARG A 133 -7.86 13.35 0.75
CA ARG A 133 -6.47 13.31 0.27
C ARG A 133 -6.38 12.98 -1.20
N ILE A 134 -7.14 12.01 -1.70
CA ILE A 134 -7.20 11.68 -3.13
C ILE A 134 -7.71 12.88 -3.94
N GLN A 135 -8.81 13.50 -3.50
CA GLN A 135 -9.45 14.65 -4.16
C GLN A 135 -8.58 15.91 -4.18
N SER A 136 -7.60 16.01 -3.27
CA SER A 136 -6.62 17.12 -3.24
C SER A 136 -5.54 17.02 -4.33
N LEU A 137 -5.39 15.85 -4.97
CA LEU A 137 -4.37 15.61 -5.99
C LEU A 137 -4.84 16.10 -7.37
N SER A 138 -3.93 16.06 -8.34
CA SER A 138 -4.25 16.38 -9.74
C SER A 138 -5.25 15.39 -10.35
N ASP A 139 -6.02 15.82 -11.36
CA ASP A 139 -6.97 14.96 -12.09
C ASP A 139 -6.33 13.68 -12.64
N THR A 140 -5.06 13.77 -13.08
CA THR A 140 -4.30 12.63 -13.59
C THR A 140 -4.08 11.61 -12.49
N SER A 141 -3.66 12.08 -11.32
CA SER A 141 -3.38 11.23 -10.15
C SER A 141 -4.66 10.63 -9.59
N GLN A 142 -5.74 11.41 -9.52
CA GLN A 142 -7.06 10.90 -9.14
C GLN A 142 -7.52 9.75 -10.03
N LYS A 143 -7.39 9.89 -11.37
CA LYS A 143 -7.72 8.81 -12.31
C LYS A 143 -6.84 7.58 -12.12
N GLY A 144 -5.53 7.77 -11.92
CA GLY A 144 -4.60 6.68 -11.61
C GLY A 144 -5.02 5.89 -10.37
N LEU A 145 -5.37 6.59 -9.30
CA LEU A 145 -5.82 5.99 -8.04
C LEU A 145 -7.18 5.31 -8.17
N MET A 146 -8.13 5.89 -8.92
CA MET A 146 -9.42 5.25 -9.18
C MET A 146 -9.27 3.93 -9.93
N MET A 147 -8.42 3.88 -10.97
CA MET A 147 -8.12 2.64 -11.69
C MET A 147 -7.50 1.57 -10.78
N ALA A 148 -6.70 1.98 -9.79
CA ALA A 148 -6.13 1.08 -8.80
C ALA A 148 -7.18 0.51 -7.82
N ILE A 149 -8.25 1.25 -7.50
CA ILE A 149 -9.33 0.85 -6.59
C ILE A 149 -10.36 -0.07 -7.28
N GLU A 150 -10.67 0.18 -8.56
CA GLU A 150 -11.69 -0.54 -9.33
C GLU A 150 -11.22 -1.89 -9.91
N ARG A 151 -10.01 -2.32 -9.55
CA ARG A 151 -9.38 -3.53 -10.07
C ARG A 151 -9.97 -4.83 -9.51
#